data_AF-A0AA40YGL7-F1
#
_entry.id   AF-A0AA40YGL7-F1
#
_cell.length_a   1.000
_cell.length_b   1.000
_cell.length_c   1.000
_cell.angle_alpha   90.00
_cell.angle_beta   90.00
_cell.angle_gamma   90.00
#
_symmetry.space_group_name_H-M   'P 1'
#
loop_
_entity.id
_entity.type
_entity.pdbx_description
1 polymer ?
#
loop_
_entity_poly.entity_id
_entity_poly.type
_entity_poly.pdbx_seq_one_letter_code
_entity_poly.pdbx_strand_id
1 'polypeptide(L)'
;MRTLTAQMSNTGRAWHLYVVLYGETEWPTFQWDRTAPVPTGAERRAALAALGYEVAPGAVWSWTEDSRDRDDDSTPVLLIAAVTVRGQDGGAA
;
A
#
# COMPACT_ATOMS: atom_id res chain seq x y z
N MET A 1 -2.85 18.70 -9.59
CA MET A 1 -2.04 17.83 -8.71
C MET A 1 -2.08 16.44 -9.30
N ARG A 2 -0.93 15.82 -9.56
CA ARG A 2 -0.86 14.45 -10.07
C ARG A 2 -1.16 13.49 -8.92
N THR A 3 -2.07 12.53 -9.15
CA THR A 3 -2.36 11.47 -8.19
C THR A 3 -1.59 10.21 -8.55
N LEU A 4 -1.24 9.44 -7.53
CA LEU A 4 -0.53 8.16 -7.63
C LEU A 4 -1.34 7.08 -6.92
N THR A 5 -0.94 5.83 -7.07
CA THR A 5 -1.51 4.70 -6.34
C THR A 5 -0.54 4.26 -5.26
N ALA A 6 -0.98 4.27 -4.01
CA ALA A 6 -0.32 3.52 -2.96
C ALA A 6 -0.95 2.13 -2.88
N GLN A 7 -0.12 1.10 -2.73
CA GLN A 7 -0.56 -0.26 -2.47
C GLN A 7 0.01 -0.77 -1.16
N MET A 8 -0.73 -1.64 -0.49
CA MET A 8 -0.31 -2.32 0.72
C MET A 8 -0.54 -3.81 0.57
N SER A 9 0.47 -4.64 0.83
CA SER A 9 0.38 -6.09 0.71
C SER A 9 1.14 -6.79 1.83
N ASN A 10 0.79 -8.06 2.07
CA ASN A 10 1.49 -8.92 3.02
C ASN A 10 1.86 -10.25 2.36
N THR A 11 3.16 -10.51 2.25
CA THR A 11 3.70 -11.74 1.65
C THR A 11 3.84 -12.89 2.66
N GLY A 12 3.21 -12.78 3.83
CA GLY A 12 3.28 -13.76 4.93
C GLY A 12 4.39 -13.51 5.95
N ARG A 13 5.15 -12.42 5.80
CA ARG A 13 6.24 -12.04 6.73
C ARG A 13 6.05 -10.64 7.33
N ALA A 14 5.62 -9.68 6.52
CA ALA A 14 5.47 -8.29 6.91
C ALA A 14 4.43 -7.61 6.03
N TRP A 15 3.80 -6.56 6.56
CA TRP A 15 3.05 -5.61 5.74
C TRP A 15 4.01 -4.63 5.08
N HIS A 16 3.85 -4.45 3.78
CA HIS A 16 4.57 -3.44 3.00
C HIS A 16 3.54 -2.45 2.45
N LEU A 17 3.84 -1.16 2.54
CA LEU A 17 3.11 -0.08 1.89
C LEU A 17 4.06 0.62 0.94
N TYR A 18 3.70 0.74 -0.33
CA TYR A 18 4.54 1.38 -1.34
C TYR A 18 3.73 2.27 -2.27
N VAL A 19 4.36 3.31 -2.82
CA VAL A 19 3.76 4.20 -3.81
C VAL A 19 4.29 3.85 -5.20
N VAL A 20 3.38 3.50 -6.12
CA VAL A 20 3.73 3.05 -7.47
C VAL A 20 4.18 4.24 -8.31
N LEU A 21 5.46 4.23 -8.69
CA LEU A 21 6.07 5.19 -9.62
C LEU A 21 6.46 4.48 -10.92
N TYR A 22 5.63 4.60 -11.95
CA TYR A 22 5.90 3.96 -13.24
C TYR A 22 7.18 4.52 -13.87
N GLY A 23 8.10 3.62 -14.23
CA GLY A 23 9.39 3.96 -14.83
C GLY A 23 10.55 3.97 -13.82
N GLU A 24 10.25 3.97 -12.53
CA GLU A 24 11.27 3.92 -11.47
C GLU A 24 11.54 2.47 -11.02
N THR A 25 12.81 2.19 -10.72
CA THR A 25 13.25 0.87 -10.22
C THR A 25 13.05 0.71 -8.72
N GLU A 26 12.98 1.82 -7.99
CA GLU A 26 12.78 1.84 -6.54
C GLU A 26 11.57 2.69 -6.21
N TRP A 27 10.66 2.12 -5.41
CA TRP A 27 9.44 2.80 -4.99
C TRP A 27 9.54 3.20 -3.52
N PRO A 28 9.04 4.39 -3.13
CA PRO A 28 8.92 4.76 -1.72
C PRO A 28 8.14 3.67 -0.98
N THR A 29 8.78 3.04 0.00
CA THR A 29 8.25 1.85 0.69
C THR A 29 8.42 1.98 2.19
N PHE A 30 7.36 1.61 2.92
CA PHE A 30 7.34 1.48 4.37
C PHE A 30 7.01 0.03 4.74
N GLN A 31 7.75 -0.53 5.70
CA GLN A 31 7.55 -1.90 6.19
C GLN A 31 7.12 -1.87 7.66
N TRP A 32 6.10 -2.66 8.00
CA TRP A 32 5.82 -3.04 9.38
C TRP A 32 6.32 -4.47 9.60
N ASP A 33 7.19 -4.67 10.60
CA ASP A 33 7.77 -5.98 10.97
C ASP A 33 6.78 -6.89 11.70
N ARG A 34 5.57 -7.01 11.18
CA ARG A 34 4.50 -7.89 11.69
C ARG A 34 3.54 -8.28 10.56
N THR A 35 2.87 -9.41 10.71
CA THR A 35 1.80 -9.86 9.82
C THR A 35 0.40 -9.60 10.37
N ALA A 36 0.26 -9.51 11.70
CA ALA A 36 -0.98 -9.22 12.38
C ALA A 36 -0.73 -8.31 13.60
N PRO A 37 -1.72 -7.47 14.00
CA PRO A 37 -2.95 -7.17 13.26
C PRO A 37 -2.67 -6.43 11.94
N VAL A 38 -3.67 -6.37 11.06
CA VAL A 38 -3.63 -5.52 9.85
C VAL A 38 -3.41 -4.07 10.28
N PRO A 39 -2.49 -3.29 9.63
CA PRO A 39 -2.27 -1.90 9.99
C PRO A 39 -3.56 -1.10 9.98
N THR A 40 -3.79 -0.30 11.01
CA THR A 40 -4.95 0.58 11.16
C THR A 40 -4.92 1.72 10.14
N GLY A 41 -6.06 2.39 9.93
CA GLY A 41 -6.10 3.58 9.08
C GLY A 41 -5.19 4.72 9.57
N ALA A 42 -4.93 4.82 10.88
CA ALA A 42 -4.01 5.79 11.44
C ALA A 42 -2.55 5.45 11.11
N GLU A 43 -2.15 4.20 11.29
CA GLU A 43 -0.80 3.73 10.94
C GLU A 43 -0.53 3.89 9.44
N ARG A 44 -1.50 3.55 8.58
CA ARG A 44 -1.38 3.74 7.13
C ARG A 44 -1.16 5.21 6.74
N ARG A 45 -1.90 6.15 7.36
CA ARG A 45 -1.71 7.59 7.14
C ARG A 45 -0.35 8.07 7.62
N ALA A 46 0.11 7.59 8.78
CA ALA A 46 1.42 7.96 9.31
C ALA A 46 2.56 7.44 8.42
N ALA A 47 2.45 6.21 7.92
CA ALA A 47 3.43 5.64 7.00
C ALA A 47 3.44 6.38 5.65
N LEU A 48 2.27 6.72 5.07
CA LEU A 48 2.21 7.56 3.87
C LEU A 48 2.87 8.92 4.09
N ALA A 49 2.60 9.58 5.22
CA ALA A 49 3.21 10.87 5.56
C ALA A 49 4.73 10.76 5.72
N ALA A 50 5.23 9.67 6.32
CA ALA A 50 6.66 9.39 6.40
C ALA A 50 7.32 9.19 5.02
N LEU A 51 6.54 8.78 4.02
CA LEU A 51 6.96 8.68 2.62
C LEU A 51 6.74 9.99 1.82
N GLY A 52 6.18 11.05 2.42
CA GLY A 52 5.89 12.33 1.76
C GLY A 52 4.54 12.39 1.03
N TYR A 53 3.63 11.45 1.32
CA TYR A 53 2.33 11.32 0.66
C TYR A 53 1.17 11.45 1.64
N GLU A 54 0.01 11.82 1.11
CA GLU A 54 -1.26 11.75 1.81
C GLU A 54 -2.34 11.12 0.94
N VAL A 55 -3.35 10.54 1.58
CA VAL A 55 -4.53 10.01 0.90
C VAL A 55 -5.24 11.16 0.20
N ALA A 56 -5.56 10.99 -1.09
CA ALA A 56 -6.26 12.00 -1.85
C ALA A 56 -7.66 12.26 -1.25
N PRO A 57 -8.18 13.51 -1.28
CA PRO A 57 -9.50 13.81 -0.74
C PRO A 57 -10.58 12.89 -1.33
N GLY A 58 -11.36 12.25 -0.46
CA GLY A 58 -12.43 11.32 -0.85
C GLY A 58 -11.96 9.93 -1.31
N ALA A 59 -10.65 9.68 -1.40
CA ALA A 59 -10.16 8.35 -1.74
C ALA A 59 -10.38 7.37 -0.60
N VAL A 60 -10.79 6.15 -0.97
CA VAL A 60 -11.05 5.04 -0.06
C VAL A 60 -10.09 3.90 -0.37
N TRP A 61 -9.75 3.13 0.67
CA TRP A 61 -8.99 1.91 0.49
C TRP A 61 -9.86 0.85 -0.18
N SER A 62 -9.45 0.39 -1.35
CA SER A 62 -9.98 -0.83 -1.95
C SER A 62 -9.18 -2.02 -1.45
N TRP A 63 -9.86 -3.12 -1.13
CA TRP A 63 -9.23 -4.40 -0.77
C TRP A 63 -9.51 -5.43 -1.83
N THR A 64 -8.50 -6.23 -2.14
CA THR A 64 -8.55 -7.31 -3.11
C THR A 64 -7.86 -8.52 -2.52
N GLU A 65 -8.54 -9.66 -2.64
CA GLU A 65 -7.97 -10.97 -2.35
C GLU A 65 -7.23 -11.47 -3.59
N ASP A 66 -6.07 -12.08 -3.40
CA ASP A 66 -5.32 -12.80 -4.44
C ASP A 66 -4.86 -14.16 -3.89
N SER A 67 -4.42 -15.05 -4.77
CA SER A 67 -3.83 -16.33 -4.37
C SER A 67 -2.42 -16.48 -4.93
N ARG A 68 -1.51 -17.04 -4.10
CA ARG A 68 -0.19 -17.46 -4.59
C ARG A 68 -0.29 -18.65 -5.54
N ASP A 69 -1.25 -19.54 -5.28
CA ASP A 69 -1.55 -20.70 -6.11
C ASP A 69 -3.03 -20.64 -6.51
N ARG A 70 -3.27 -20.33 -7.78
CA ARG A 70 -4.64 -20.14 -8.29
C ARG A 70 -5.37 -21.45 -8.51
N ASP A 71 -4.65 -22.58 -8.47
CA ASP A 71 -5.20 -23.91 -8.70
C ASP A 71 -5.42 -24.70 -7.38
N ASP A 72 -4.98 -24.16 -6.24
CA ASP A 72 -5.14 -24.75 -4.90
C ASP A 72 -5.93 -23.81 -3.96
N ASP A 73 -7.21 -24.11 -3.78
CA ASP A 73 -8.16 -23.35 -2.95
C ASP A 73 -7.95 -23.56 -1.43
N SER A 74 -7.03 -24.44 -1.03
CA SER A 74 -6.64 -24.62 0.36
C SER A 74 -5.57 -23.61 0.81
N THR A 75 -4.96 -22.89 -0.12
CA THR A 75 -3.90 -21.92 0.20
C THR A 75 -4.47 -20.64 0.83
N PRO A 76 -3.77 -20.04 1.83
CA PRO A 76 -4.22 -18.78 2.42
C PRO A 76 -4.23 -17.65 1.39
N VAL A 77 -5.34 -16.89 1.35
CA VAL A 77 -5.45 -15.69 0.52
C VAL A 77 -4.40 -14.65 0.89
N LEU A 78 -3.91 -13.95 -0.12
CA LEU A 78 -3.13 -12.73 0.01
C LEU A 78 -4.09 -11.54 0.02
N LEU A 79 -3.85 -10.59 0.92
CA LEU A 79 -4.60 -9.34 0.94
C LEU A 79 -3.75 -8.22 0.35
N ILE A 80 -4.31 -7.57 -0.66
CA ILE A 80 -3.76 -6.38 -1.30
C ILE A 80 -4.75 -5.24 -1.08
N ALA A 81 -4.27 -4.10 -0.63
CA ALA A 81 -5.05 -2.89 -0.51
C ALA A 81 -4.49 -1.80 -1.41
N ALA A 82 -5.34 -0.97 -1.99
CA ALA A 82 -4.91 0.16 -2.82
C ALA A 82 -5.68 1.43 -2.46
N VAL A 83 -5.02 2.58 -2.56
CA VAL A 83 -5.65 3.90 -2.40
C VAL A 83 -4.98 4.94 -3.28
N THR A 84 -5.75 5.92 -3.73
CA THR A 84 -5.23 7.08 -4.43
C THR A 84 -4.55 8.03 -3.44
N VAL A 85 -3.33 8.45 -3.76
CA VAL A 85 -2.53 9.39 -2.94
C VAL A 85 -2.07 10.59 -3.76
N ARG A 86 -1.62 11.64 -3.07
CA ARG A 86 -0.93 12.81 -3.63
C ARG A 86 0.27 13.16 -2.76
N GLY A 87 1.29 13.80 -3.33
CA GLY A 87 2.41 14.36 -2.55
C GLY A 87 1.96 15.52 -1.68
N GLN A 88 2.54 15.66 -0.48
CA GLN A 88 2.11 16.67 0.51
C GLN A 88 2.50 18.10 0.11
N ASP A 89 3.65 18.31 -0.56
CA ASP A 89 4.18 19.64 -0.87
C ASP A 89 4.01 20.04 -2.36
N GLY A 90 3.10 19.39 -3.08
CA GLY A 90 3.05 19.49 -4.55
C GLY A 90 4.22 18.78 -5.26
N GLY A 91 5.14 18.21 -4.49
CA GLY A 91 6.18 17.30 -4.96
C GLY A 91 5.72 15.85 -4.85
N ALA A 92 5.60 15.20 -6.00
CA ALA A 92 5.98 13.81 -6.22
C ALA A 92 6.18 13.68 -7.74
N ALA A 93 7.45 13.63 -8.15
CA ALA A 93 7.85 13.35 -9.52
C ALA A 93 7.51 11.89 -9.87
#